data_AF-A0A9P7G1T5-F1
#
_entry.id   AF-A0A9P7G1T5-F1
#
_cell.length_a   1.000
_cell.length_b   1.000
_cell.length_c   1.000
_cell.angle_alpha   90.00
_cell.angle_beta   90.00
_cell.angle_gamma   90.00
#
_symmetry.space_group_name_H-M   'P 1'
#
loop_
_entity.id
_entity.type
_entity.pdbx_description
1 polymer ?
#
loop_
_entity_poly.entity_id
_entity_poly.type
_entity_poly.pdbx_seq_one_letter_code
_entity_poly.pdbx_strand_id
1 'polypeptide(L)'
;MYPAIGNVWNLRYDLPTITWNAPRTPDASCRASLIAGLEYEIAHLPAVTAPGDFYFFGGHVGAVSRLALIAEHVGRNDLVTPVVTYLKGLFNFFFNSASAVLPAYETAWGGIINKAGYNNVWVDFGNGYYNDHHFHYGYFLAAGAVIAKYDAQWLNTYRGTFNWFLRDIVNPSRNDPHFAVARSRDWFAGHSWASGIANGAGPRDQESIGEAVNGYYGALLWAEVTGNANIKNYARLLIANEQHAAQVYWHLYPRANGNDRDQPYPEQGLRDLVTIGNVMDFQAGAWLFWGAQKVQIAAIQILPVTPINEYMYDATWAQAVYDYTQGELNDPTFGDEWKSVIYLAYSQANPAVAAQRSTSLTTWGTGNTFSNQLYYISTRAGAANVCTSAPGNPIGNFYIQSTTNNAYVATSSLPNLIASTTTQAQAARFKFAFAPNAGTIQAISTNQFVTADAAGTFTLSAAREKADAWEVFIVRPKVGAASGVYSILAASNKKYVSLGAGGALINSVATEAGSTGFRLVAA
;
A
#
# COMPACT_ATOMS: atom_id res chain seq x y z
N MET A 1 -22.59 -15.37 -23.92
CA MET A 1 -23.75 -15.01 -23.09
C MET A 1 -24.80 -16.11 -23.20
N TYR A 2 -25.49 -16.42 -22.09
CA TYR A 2 -26.56 -17.42 -22.08
C TYR A 2 -27.91 -16.71 -21.92
N PRO A 3 -28.91 -16.97 -22.78
CA PRO A 3 -30.20 -16.32 -22.68
C PRO A 3 -31.01 -16.86 -21.49
N ALA A 4 -31.73 -15.96 -20.80
CA ALA A 4 -32.77 -16.33 -19.84
C ALA A 4 -34.13 -15.94 -20.43
N ILE A 5 -35.09 -16.86 -20.42
CA ILE A 5 -36.47 -16.60 -20.89
C ILE A 5 -37.31 -16.12 -19.72
N GLY A 6 -37.82 -14.90 -19.81
CA GLY A 6 -38.69 -14.31 -18.79
C GLY A 6 -38.51 -12.80 -18.72
N ASN A 7 -39.36 -12.14 -17.91
CA ASN A 7 -39.27 -10.71 -17.62
C ASN A 7 -38.39 -10.40 -16.39
N VAL A 8 -38.04 -11.43 -15.60
CA VAL A 8 -37.22 -11.31 -14.39
C VAL A 8 -36.29 -12.50 -14.29
N TRP A 9 -35.04 -12.22 -13.93
CA TRP A 9 -34.05 -13.21 -13.50
C TRP A 9 -33.43 -12.70 -12.19
N ASN A 10 -32.97 -13.62 -11.34
CA ASN A 10 -32.44 -13.27 -10.03
C ASN A 10 -31.01 -13.80 -9.89
N LEU A 11 -30.06 -12.90 -9.60
CA LEU A 11 -28.74 -13.25 -9.11
C LEU A 11 -28.71 -13.17 -7.60
N ARG A 12 -28.09 -14.16 -6.98
CA ARG A 12 -27.90 -14.21 -5.52
C ARG A 12 -26.42 -14.07 -5.23
N TYR A 13 -26.11 -13.24 -4.24
CA TYR A 13 -24.75 -12.96 -3.79
C TYR A 13 -24.66 -13.20 -2.29
N ASP A 14 -23.60 -13.88 -1.87
CA ASP A 14 -23.21 -13.90 -0.46
C ASP A 14 -22.56 -12.56 -0.13
N LEU A 15 -23.15 -11.84 0.83
CA LEU A 15 -22.72 -10.50 1.16
C LEU A 15 -21.50 -10.55 2.12
N PRO A 16 -20.40 -9.85 1.82
CA PRO A 16 -19.20 -9.86 2.64
C PRO A 16 -19.49 -9.41 4.07
N THR A 17 -18.81 -9.98 5.05
CA THR A 17 -19.03 -9.70 6.48
C THR A 17 -17.90 -8.88 7.11
N ILE A 18 -16.77 -8.76 6.42
CA ILE A 18 -15.62 -7.96 6.85
C ILE A 18 -16.00 -6.48 6.88
N THR A 19 -15.70 -5.84 8.01
CA THR A 19 -15.80 -4.39 8.20
C THR A 19 -14.42 -3.84 8.55
N TRP A 20 -14.14 -3.48 9.81
CA TRP A 20 -12.94 -2.76 10.22
C TRP A 20 -11.63 -3.55 10.10
N ASN A 21 -11.67 -4.83 10.48
CA ASN A 21 -10.50 -5.67 10.70
C ASN A 21 -10.55 -6.94 9.86
N ALA A 22 -9.38 -7.52 9.61
CA ALA A 22 -9.29 -8.89 9.09
C ALA A 22 -10.04 -9.85 10.06
N PRO A 23 -10.64 -10.93 9.55
CA PRO A 23 -11.43 -11.86 10.35
C PRO A 23 -10.60 -12.67 11.36
N ARG A 24 -9.27 -12.55 11.32
CA ARG A 24 -8.31 -13.21 12.21
C ARG A 24 -7.37 -12.19 12.82
N THR A 25 -6.85 -12.49 14.00
CA THR A 25 -5.80 -11.71 14.65
C THR A 25 -4.45 -11.95 13.98
N PRO A 26 -3.52 -10.98 13.97
CA PRO A 26 -2.15 -11.18 13.50
C PRO A 26 -1.47 -12.35 14.23
N ASP A 27 -0.73 -13.17 13.48
CA ASP A 27 0.10 -14.24 14.06
C ASP A 27 1.09 -13.70 15.09
N ALA A 28 1.28 -14.46 16.18
CA ALA A 28 2.09 -14.03 17.32
C ALA A 28 3.56 -13.77 16.94
N SER A 29 4.10 -14.48 15.95
CA SER A 29 5.48 -14.28 15.48
C SER A 29 5.72 -12.89 14.89
N CYS A 30 4.66 -12.23 14.38
CA CYS A 30 4.75 -10.93 13.75
C CYS A 30 4.49 -9.76 14.70
N ARG A 31 3.91 -10.02 15.88
CA ARG A 31 3.33 -8.98 16.73
C ARG A 31 4.35 -7.91 17.17
N ALA A 32 5.56 -8.32 17.54
CA ALA A 32 6.60 -7.38 17.97
C ALA A 32 7.01 -6.43 16.83
N SER A 33 7.30 -6.99 15.64
CA SER A 33 7.66 -6.20 14.46
C SER A 33 6.52 -5.31 13.97
N LEU A 34 5.28 -5.78 14.05
CA LEU A 34 4.10 -4.99 13.70
C LEU A 34 3.93 -3.79 14.64
N ILE A 35 4.10 -3.99 15.95
CA ILE A 35 4.03 -2.89 16.93
C ILE A 35 5.16 -1.88 16.69
N ALA A 36 6.40 -2.35 16.46
CA ALA A 36 7.52 -1.46 16.16
C ALA A 36 7.29 -0.69 14.84
N GLY A 37 6.67 -1.33 13.85
CA GLY A 37 6.20 -0.70 12.61
C GLY A 37 5.24 0.45 12.85
N LEU A 38 4.20 0.20 13.63
CA LEU A 38 3.19 1.21 13.97
C LEU A 38 3.82 2.38 14.73
N GLU A 39 4.64 2.12 15.74
CA GLU A 39 5.34 3.15 16.50
C GLU A 39 6.21 4.02 15.58
N TYR A 40 6.96 3.38 14.69
CA TYR A 40 7.81 4.09 13.73
C TYR A 40 6.98 4.94 12.77
N GLU A 41 6.03 4.34 12.05
CA GLU A 41 5.28 5.03 10.99
C GLU A 41 4.43 6.17 11.55
N ILE A 42 3.85 6.00 12.75
CA ILE A 42 3.04 7.03 13.40
C ILE A 42 3.91 8.18 13.94
N ALA A 43 5.07 7.87 14.52
CA ALA A 43 6.03 8.90 14.96
C ALA A 43 6.64 9.70 13.80
N HIS A 44 6.62 9.15 12.59
CA HIS A 44 7.17 9.76 11.38
C HIS A 44 6.10 10.20 10.37
N LEU A 45 4.84 10.37 10.81
CA LEU A 45 3.83 11.01 9.96
C LEU A 45 4.36 12.38 9.47
N PRO A 46 4.20 12.70 8.18
CA PRO A 46 4.73 13.94 7.63
C PRO A 46 3.98 15.15 8.19
N ALA A 47 4.46 16.36 7.89
CA ALA A 47 3.74 17.57 8.26
C ALA A 47 2.33 17.58 7.63
N VAL A 48 1.36 18.16 8.34
CA VAL A 48 0.02 18.41 7.80
C VAL A 48 0.12 19.55 6.78
N THR A 49 -0.04 19.23 5.50
CA THR A 49 -0.01 20.19 4.39
C THR A 49 -1.29 20.11 3.58
N ALA A 50 -1.61 21.20 2.85
CA ALA A 50 -2.76 21.21 1.96
C ALA A 50 -2.64 20.09 0.91
N PRO A 51 -3.75 19.40 0.56
CA PRO A 51 -3.74 18.41 -0.50
C PRO A 51 -3.42 19.05 -1.85
N GLY A 52 -2.69 18.32 -2.70
CA GLY A 52 -2.40 18.72 -4.08
C GLY A 52 -3.53 18.37 -5.06
N ASP A 53 -4.28 17.32 -4.75
CA ASP A 53 -5.34 16.72 -5.57
C ASP A 53 -6.25 15.85 -4.68
N PHE A 54 -7.27 15.22 -5.25
CA PHE A 54 -8.13 14.26 -4.56
C PHE A 54 -7.59 12.83 -4.58
N TYR A 55 -7.00 12.37 -5.70
CA TYR A 55 -6.58 10.98 -5.89
C TYR A 55 -5.46 10.53 -4.94
N PHE A 56 -4.28 11.14 -5.04
CA PHE A 56 -3.12 10.83 -4.21
C PHE A 56 -3.35 11.20 -2.76
N PHE A 57 -4.09 12.27 -2.50
CA PHE A 57 -4.55 12.60 -1.14
C PHE A 57 -5.40 11.46 -0.56
N GLY A 58 -6.34 10.93 -1.35
CA GLY A 58 -7.16 9.78 -1.01
C GLY A 58 -6.31 8.57 -0.61
N GLY A 59 -5.39 8.16 -1.48
CA GLY A 59 -4.46 7.05 -1.21
C GLY A 59 -3.72 7.23 0.13
N HIS A 60 -3.17 8.42 0.37
CA HIS A 60 -2.46 8.75 1.62
C HIS A 60 -3.34 8.65 2.86
N VAL A 61 -4.53 9.29 2.87
CA VAL A 61 -5.42 9.22 4.03
C VAL A 61 -5.98 7.81 4.25
N GLY A 62 -6.19 7.05 3.17
CA GLY A 62 -6.54 5.63 3.22
C GLY A 62 -5.48 4.83 3.96
N ALA A 63 -4.23 4.92 3.51
CA ALA A 63 -3.09 4.22 4.10
C ALA A 63 -2.86 4.60 5.58
N VAL A 64 -2.90 5.90 5.90
CA VAL A 64 -2.72 6.39 7.28
C VAL A 64 -3.86 5.96 8.19
N SER A 65 -5.12 5.98 7.72
CA SER A 65 -6.27 5.54 8.52
C SER A 65 -6.19 4.07 8.95
N ARG A 66 -5.57 3.21 8.11
CA ARG A 66 -5.32 1.81 8.46
C ARG A 66 -4.43 1.66 9.68
N LEU A 67 -3.48 2.58 9.91
CA LEU A 67 -2.59 2.52 11.08
C LEU A 67 -3.38 2.57 12.40
N ALA A 68 -4.40 3.43 12.49
CA ALA A 68 -5.26 3.52 13.68
C ALA A 68 -6.06 2.24 13.92
N LEU A 69 -6.63 1.64 12.87
CA LEU A 69 -7.40 0.40 12.96
C LEU A 69 -6.51 -0.78 13.37
N ILE A 70 -5.31 -0.88 12.79
CA ILE A 70 -4.35 -1.93 13.14
C ILE A 70 -3.86 -1.74 14.58
N ALA A 71 -3.55 -0.51 15.00
CA ALA A 71 -3.15 -0.19 16.37
C ALA A 71 -4.21 -0.59 17.39
N GLU A 72 -5.49 -0.26 17.16
CA GLU A 72 -6.62 -0.72 17.98
C GLU A 72 -6.63 -2.26 18.07
N HIS A 73 -6.56 -2.95 16.92
CA HIS A 73 -6.67 -4.41 16.85
C HIS A 73 -5.52 -5.14 17.57
N VAL A 74 -4.31 -4.57 17.61
CA VAL A 74 -3.17 -5.17 18.35
C VAL A 74 -3.05 -4.72 19.81
N GLY A 75 -3.98 -3.87 20.27
CA GLY A 75 -4.07 -3.39 21.64
C GLY A 75 -3.22 -2.15 21.96
N ARG A 76 -2.80 -1.39 20.95
CA ARG A 76 -2.02 -0.14 21.06
C ARG A 76 -2.89 1.10 20.87
N ASN A 77 -3.89 1.25 21.72
CA ASN A 77 -4.82 2.38 21.68
C ASN A 77 -4.14 3.75 21.87
N ASP A 78 -2.98 3.78 22.53
CA ASP A 78 -2.13 4.97 22.68
C ASP A 78 -1.67 5.56 21.33
N LEU A 79 -1.59 4.73 20.30
CA LEU A 79 -1.18 5.13 18.95
C LEU A 79 -2.35 5.64 18.08
N VAL A 80 -3.60 5.50 18.53
CA VAL A 80 -4.79 5.90 17.74
C VAL A 80 -4.94 7.42 17.68
N THR A 81 -4.84 8.11 18.81
CA THR A 81 -5.07 9.57 18.89
C THR A 81 -4.13 10.39 17.99
N PRO A 82 -2.81 10.10 17.90
CA PRO A 82 -1.93 10.79 16.96
C PRO A 82 -2.40 10.68 15.50
N VAL A 83 -2.79 9.47 15.07
CA VAL A 83 -3.29 9.23 13.70
C VAL A 83 -4.58 9.99 13.44
N VAL A 84 -5.55 9.91 14.35
CA VAL A 84 -6.84 10.62 14.21
C VAL A 84 -6.63 12.13 14.18
N THR A 85 -5.73 12.66 15.01
CA THR A 85 -5.39 14.09 15.03
C THR A 85 -4.78 14.53 13.70
N TYR A 86 -3.85 13.74 13.17
CA TYR A 86 -3.22 13.99 11.88
C TYR A 86 -4.25 14.01 10.73
N LEU A 87 -5.12 12.99 10.65
CA LEU A 87 -6.17 12.92 9.63
C LEU A 87 -7.16 14.09 9.73
N LYS A 88 -7.57 14.49 10.93
CA LYS A 88 -8.41 15.69 11.13
C LYS A 88 -7.74 16.96 10.61
N GLY A 89 -6.43 17.10 10.86
CA GLY A 89 -5.64 18.22 10.33
C GLY A 89 -5.66 18.27 8.80
N LEU A 90 -5.54 17.11 8.16
CA LEU A 90 -5.63 17.00 6.69
C LEU A 90 -7.03 17.32 6.15
N PHE A 91 -8.11 16.78 6.75
CA PHE A 91 -9.46 17.05 6.27
C PHE A 91 -9.95 18.48 6.55
N ASN A 92 -9.32 19.22 7.47
CA ASN A 92 -9.63 20.63 7.68
C ASN A 92 -9.46 21.48 6.40
N PHE A 93 -8.63 21.06 5.45
CA PHE A 93 -8.52 21.74 4.16
C PHE A 93 -9.80 21.62 3.32
N PHE A 94 -10.51 20.49 3.39
CA PHE A 94 -11.79 20.33 2.67
C PHE A 94 -12.92 21.18 3.28
N PHE A 95 -12.78 21.59 4.53
CA PHE A 95 -13.75 22.46 5.21
C PHE A 95 -13.40 23.94 5.10
N ASN A 96 -12.22 24.27 4.56
CA ASN A 96 -11.77 25.63 4.37
C ASN A 96 -12.02 26.08 2.91
N SER A 97 -12.93 27.02 2.72
CA SER A 97 -13.27 27.57 1.40
C SER A 97 -12.11 28.28 0.68
N ALA A 98 -11.03 28.60 1.40
CA ALA A 98 -9.80 29.17 0.83
C ALA A 98 -8.80 28.10 0.34
N SER A 99 -9.09 26.80 0.53
CA SER A 99 -8.27 25.72 -0.01
C SER A 99 -8.27 25.73 -1.54
N ALA A 100 -7.11 25.50 -2.15
CA ALA A 100 -6.97 25.36 -3.59
C ALA A 100 -7.65 24.09 -4.12
N VAL A 101 -7.57 23.01 -3.34
CA VAL A 101 -8.26 21.74 -3.60
C VAL A 101 -9.49 21.70 -2.73
N LEU A 102 -10.66 21.84 -3.36
CA LEU A 102 -11.94 22.05 -2.67
C LEU A 102 -13.06 21.27 -3.37
N PRO A 103 -13.88 20.50 -2.62
CA PRO A 103 -15.10 19.90 -3.16
C PRO A 103 -16.15 20.96 -3.51
N ALA A 104 -16.81 20.81 -4.65
CA ALA A 104 -17.95 21.62 -5.05
C ALA A 104 -19.08 20.76 -5.62
N TYR A 105 -20.32 21.20 -5.46
CA TYR A 105 -21.46 20.57 -6.12
C TYR A 105 -21.65 21.19 -7.51
N GLU A 106 -21.52 20.37 -8.55
CA GLU A 106 -21.76 20.75 -9.94
C GLU A 106 -23.25 20.54 -10.26
N THR A 107 -23.90 21.56 -10.80
CA THR A 107 -25.36 21.64 -10.90
C THR A 107 -25.92 21.22 -12.26
N ALA A 108 -25.11 21.12 -13.31
CA ALA A 108 -25.57 20.72 -14.64
C ALA A 108 -25.89 19.22 -14.71
N TRP A 109 -25.03 18.39 -14.14
CA TRP A 109 -25.21 16.93 -14.10
C TRP A 109 -25.50 16.39 -12.70
N GLY A 110 -25.26 17.18 -11.66
CA GLY A 110 -25.55 16.84 -10.27
C GLY A 110 -24.54 15.87 -9.68
N GLY A 111 -23.57 16.39 -8.95
CA GLY A 111 -22.62 15.59 -8.16
C GLY A 111 -21.51 16.41 -7.53
N ILE A 112 -20.70 15.77 -6.70
CA ILE A 112 -19.52 16.41 -6.10
C ILE A 112 -18.33 16.25 -7.02
N ILE A 113 -17.59 17.34 -7.27
CA ILE A 113 -16.36 17.37 -8.06
C ILE A 113 -15.25 18.11 -7.33
N ASN A 114 -14.00 17.93 -7.75
CA ASN A 114 -12.95 18.92 -7.48
C ASN A 114 -13.34 20.22 -8.21
N LYS A 115 -13.53 21.29 -7.45
CA LYS A 115 -13.91 22.61 -7.96
C LYS A 115 -13.01 23.09 -9.09
N ALA A 116 -11.70 22.82 -9.04
CA ALA A 116 -10.77 23.24 -10.08
C ALA A 116 -10.96 22.47 -11.41
N GLY A 117 -11.61 21.31 -11.38
CA GLY A 117 -11.86 20.47 -12.55
C GLY A 117 -13.12 20.82 -13.34
N TYR A 118 -13.97 21.75 -12.87
CA TYR A 118 -15.29 22.01 -13.48
C TYR A 118 -15.24 22.35 -14.99
N ASN A 119 -14.12 22.90 -15.46
CA ASN A 119 -13.84 23.19 -16.86
C ASN A 119 -12.46 22.71 -17.32
N ASN A 120 -11.84 21.79 -16.57
CA ASN A 120 -10.49 21.29 -16.83
C ASN A 120 -10.41 19.78 -16.57
N VAL A 121 -10.41 19.00 -17.65
CA VAL A 121 -10.37 17.53 -17.62
C VAL A 121 -9.05 16.97 -17.07
N TRP A 122 -7.99 17.78 -16.99
CA TRP A 122 -6.68 17.35 -16.50
C TRP A 122 -6.55 17.44 -14.98
N VAL A 123 -7.52 18.04 -14.29
CA VAL A 123 -7.54 18.05 -12.82
C VAL A 123 -8.11 16.74 -12.33
N ASP A 124 -7.36 16.07 -11.43
CA ASP A 124 -7.79 14.83 -10.78
C ASP A 124 -8.27 13.79 -11.78
N PHE A 125 -7.51 13.61 -12.87
CA PHE A 125 -7.78 12.59 -13.89
C PHE A 125 -9.19 12.69 -14.52
N GLY A 126 -9.78 13.88 -14.52
CA GLY A 126 -11.12 14.12 -15.05
C GLY A 126 -12.23 13.99 -14.02
N ASN A 127 -11.92 14.05 -12.72
CA ASN A 127 -12.92 14.08 -11.65
C ASN A 127 -13.98 15.18 -11.86
N GLY A 128 -13.60 16.36 -12.36
CA GLY A 128 -14.54 17.41 -12.75
C GLY A 128 -15.59 17.00 -13.80
N TYR A 129 -15.29 15.92 -14.53
CA TYR A 129 -16.10 15.31 -15.57
C TYR A 129 -16.60 13.93 -15.14
N TYR A 130 -16.73 13.69 -13.84
CA TYR A 130 -17.29 12.48 -13.25
C TYR A 130 -16.46 11.20 -13.43
N ASN A 131 -15.19 11.32 -13.85
CA ASN A 131 -14.28 10.18 -13.82
C ASN A 131 -13.97 9.81 -12.37
N ASP A 132 -13.87 8.52 -12.08
CA ASP A 132 -13.15 7.99 -10.92
C ASP A 132 -13.69 8.41 -9.55
N HIS A 133 -14.92 8.94 -9.49
CA HIS A 133 -15.53 9.39 -8.23
C HIS A 133 -15.49 8.30 -7.15
N HIS A 134 -15.83 7.06 -7.50
CA HIS A 134 -15.74 5.92 -6.58
C HIS A 134 -14.31 5.55 -6.16
N PHE A 135 -13.30 5.76 -7.00
CA PHE A 135 -11.90 5.57 -6.62
C PHE A 135 -11.49 6.62 -5.59
N HIS A 136 -11.75 7.90 -5.86
CA HIS A 136 -11.33 9.02 -5.00
C HIS A 136 -12.10 9.03 -3.68
N TYR A 137 -13.43 9.00 -3.76
CA TYR A 137 -14.31 9.24 -2.62
C TYR A 137 -14.38 8.03 -1.69
N GLY A 138 -14.06 6.83 -2.19
CA GLY A 138 -13.85 5.64 -1.37
C GLY A 138 -12.86 5.86 -0.24
N TYR A 139 -11.69 6.40 -0.58
CA TYR A 139 -10.66 6.70 0.41
C TYR A 139 -11.10 7.76 1.42
N PHE A 140 -11.81 8.80 0.96
CA PHE A 140 -12.32 9.83 1.86
C PHE A 140 -13.30 9.22 2.86
N LEU A 141 -14.27 8.45 2.39
CA LEU A 141 -15.25 7.79 3.24
C LEU A 141 -14.59 6.82 4.22
N ALA A 142 -13.59 6.04 3.78
CA ALA A 142 -12.84 5.14 4.64
C ALA A 142 -12.11 5.91 5.76
N ALA A 143 -11.32 6.92 5.42
CA ALA A 143 -10.56 7.70 6.40
C ALA A 143 -11.47 8.53 7.33
N GLY A 144 -12.53 9.14 6.78
CA GLY A 144 -13.55 9.85 7.56
C GLY A 144 -14.30 8.94 8.52
N ALA A 145 -14.59 7.69 8.12
CA ALA A 145 -15.20 6.70 8.99
C ALA A 145 -14.29 6.33 10.16
N VAL A 146 -12.98 6.22 9.92
CA VAL A 146 -11.99 5.98 11.00
C VAL A 146 -11.93 7.16 11.97
N ILE A 147 -11.91 8.41 11.50
CA ILE A 147 -12.00 9.57 12.40
C ILE A 147 -13.27 9.51 13.25
N ALA A 148 -14.42 9.32 12.59
CA ALA A 148 -15.73 9.28 13.23
C ALA A 148 -15.87 8.15 14.25
N LYS A 149 -15.18 7.01 14.05
CA LYS A 149 -15.17 5.87 14.98
C LYS A 149 -14.58 6.26 16.34
N TYR A 150 -13.62 7.19 16.35
CA TYR A 150 -12.93 7.63 17.57
C TYR A 150 -13.29 9.05 18.02
N ASP A 151 -14.05 9.80 17.23
CA ASP A 151 -14.46 11.18 17.53
C ASP A 151 -15.92 11.44 17.10
N ALA A 152 -16.83 11.23 18.05
CA ALA A 152 -18.27 11.45 17.84
C ALA A 152 -18.62 12.93 17.60
N GLN A 153 -17.85 13.88 18.14
CA GLN A 153 -18.10 15.31 17.91
C GLN A 153 -17.73 15.67 16.48
N TRP A 154 -16.60 15.17 15.97
CA TRP A 154 -16.21 15.35 14.57
C TRP A 154 -17.25 14.72 13.64
N LEU A 155 -17.75 13.53 13.95
CA LEU A 155 -18.85 12.92 13.21
C LEU A 155 -20.09 13.84 13.16
N ASN A 156 -20.53 14.36 14.31
CA ASN A 156 -21.70 15.24 14.36
C ASN A 156 -21.53 16.51 13.51
N THR A 157 -20.33 17.09 13.50
CA THR A 157 -20.02 18.30 12.73
C THR A 157 -19.96 18.02 11.23
N TYR A 158 -19.27 16.96 10.80
CA TYR A 158 -18.89 16.75 9.40
C TYR A 158 -19.70 15.65 8.69
N ARG A 159 -20.67 15.02 9.36
CA ARG A 159 -21.54 13.99 8.76
C ARG A 159 -22.17 14.43 7.46
N GLY A 160 -22.65 15.68 7.39
CA GLY A 160 -23.28 16.23 6.19
C GLY A 160 -22.34 16.23 4.98
N THR A 161 -21.10 16.69 5.16
CA THR A 161 -20.08 16.75 4.11
C THR A 161 -19.71 15.37 3.59
N PHE A 162 -19.47 14.41 4.49
CA PHE A 162 -19.16 13.03 4.08
C PHE A 162 -20.36 12.32 3.44
N ASN A 163 -21.58 12.66 3.85
CA ASN A 163 -22.78 12.16 3.18
C ASN A 163 -22.92 12.67 1.73
N TRP A 164 -22.29 13.77 1.34
CA TRP A 164 -22.27 14.19 -0.07
C TRP A 164 -21.46 13.21 -0.92
N PHE A 165 -20.23 12.89 -0.49
CA PHE A 165 -19.40 11.88 -1.15
C PHE A 165 -20.09 10.51 -1.17
N LEU A 166 -20.71 10.10 -0.05
CA LEU A 166 -21.46 8.86 0.03
C LEU A 166 -22.60 8.82 -1.00
N ARG A 167 -23.43 9.87 -1.06
CA ARG A 167 -24.57 9.92 -1.99
C ARG A 167 -24.10 9.97 -3.44
N ASP A 168 -22.94 10.55 -3.72
CA ASP A 168 -22.41 10.59 -5.07
C ASP A 168 -22.12 9.19 -5.64
N ILE A 169 -21.57 8.29 -4.82
CA ILE A 169 -21.13 6.96 -5.29
C ILE A 169 -22.09 5.81 -4.92
N VAL A 170 -22.90 5.94 -3.86
CA VAL A 170 -23.78 4.86 -3.36
C VAL A 170 -25.22 5.31 -3.07
N ASN A 171 -25.74 6.34 -3.74
CA ASN A 171 -27.15 6.67 -3.61
C ASN A 171 -28.04 5.47 -4.01
N PRO A 172 -28.93 4.96 -3.13
CA PRO A 172 -29.77 3.80 -3.41
C PRO A 172 -31.10 4.13 -4.10
N SER A 173 -31.43 5.41 -4.32
CA SER A 173 -32.79 5.81 -4.69
C SER A 173 -32.87 6.93 -5.71
N ARG A 174 -33.77 6.78 -6.69
CA ARG A 174 -34.14 7.84 -7.65
C ARG A 174 -34.92 8.99 -7.02
N ASN A 175 -35.35 8.84 -5.76
CA ASN A 175 -36.02 9.90 -5.02
C ASN A 175 -35.04 10.97 -4.52
N ASP A 176 -33.74 10.72 -4.57
CA ASP A 176 -32.72 11.74 -4.33
C ASP A 176 -32.63 12.67 -5.56
N PRO A 177 -33.02 13.96 -5.45
CA PRO A 177 -33.00 14.86 -6.60
C PRO A 177 -31.61 15.40 -6.91
N HIS A 178 -30.59 15.08 -6.09
CA HIS A 178 -29.26 15.68 -6.19
C HIS A 178 -28.20 14.73 -6.76
N PHE A 179 -28.40 13.41 -6.64
CA PHE A 179 -27.38 12.42 -7.00
C PHE A 179 -27.98 11.27 -7.80
N ALA A 180 -27.25 10.78 -8.80
CA ALA A 180 -27.62 9.60 -9.56
C ALA A 180 -27.59 8.33 -8.68
N VAL A 181 -28.41 7.34 -8.99
CA VAL A 181 -28.39 6.05 -8.27
C VAL A 181 -27.09 5.33 -8.60
N ALA A 182 -26.27 5.06 -7.58
CA ALA A 182 -24.96 4.41 -7.68
C ALA A 182 -24.20 4.81 -8.97
N ARG A 183 -23.76 6.07 -9.06
CA ARG A 183 -23.35 6.74 -10.31
C ARG A 183 -22.49 5.90 -11.26
N SER A 184 -21.43 5.28 -10.74
CA SER A 184 -20.48 4.50 -11.55
C SER A 184 -20.98 3.11 -11.91
N ARG A 185 -22.09 2.64 -11.31
CA ARG A 185 -22.50 1.24 -11.32
C ARG A 185 -23.31 0.86 -12.55
N ASP A 186 -22.87 -0.17 -13.27
CA ASP A 186 -23.66 -0.84 -14.29
C ASP A 186 -24.22 -2.16 -13.74
N TRP A 187 -25.52 -2.15 -13.44
CA TRP A 187 -26.21 -3.31 -12.86
C TRP A 187 -26.34 -4.49 -13.83
N PHE A 188 -26.20 -4.26 -15.13
CA PHE A 188 -26.27 -5.32 -16.13
C PHE A 188 -24.88 -5.89 -16.41
N ALA A 189 -23.87 -5.04 -16.61
CA ALA A 189 -22.50 -5.48 -16.83
C ALA A 189 -21.88 -6.11 -15.58
N GLY A 190 -22.37 -5.76 -14.39
CA GLY A 190 -21.92 -6.41 -13.16
C GLY A 190 -20.69 -5.74 -12.51
N HIS A 191 -20.11 -4.70 -13.11
CA HIS A 191 -19.05 -3.87 -12.54
C HIS A 191 -19.35 -2.37 -12.68
N SER A 192 -18.46 -1.54 -12.14
CA SER A 192 -18.50 -0.09 -12.27
C SER A 192 -17.71 0.38 -13.49
N TRP A 193 -18.07 1.55 -14.02
CA TRP A 193 -17.30 2.26 -15.05
C TRP A 193 -16.61 3.47 -14.41
N ALA A 194 -15.32 3.62 -14.72
CA ALA A 194 -14.44 4.69 -14.27
C ALA A 194 -14.74 5.98 -15.04
N SER A 195 -14.86 5.88 -16.37
CA SER A 195 -15.07 7.03 -17.24
C SER A 195 -16.44 7.67 -17.03
N GLY A 196 -16.43 8.98 -16.80
CA GLY A 196 -17.59 9.85 -16.79
C GLY A 196 -17.83 10.52 -18.14
N ILE A 197 -18.24 11.79 -18.12
CA ILE A 197 -18.61 12.54 -19.33
C ILE A 197 -17.40 13.13 -20.07
N ALA A 198 -16.18 12.97 -19.53
CA ALA A 198 -14.93 13.50 -20.09
C ALA A 198 -14.74 13.09 -21.57
N ASN A 199 -15.28 11.93 -21.95
CA ASN A 199 -15.14 11.37 -23.29
C ASN A 199 -16.28 11.77 -24.24
N GLY A 200 -17.21 12.66 -23.85
CA GLY A 200 -18.28 13.16 -24.73
C GLY A 200 -19.20 12.07 -25.31
N ALA A 201 -19.44 10.99 -24.54
CA ALA A 201 -20.08 9.72 -24.94
C ALA A 201 -19.20 8.70 -25.70
N GLY A 202 -17.87 8.85 -25.66
CA GLY A 202 -16.93 7.82 -26.09
C GLY A 202 -16.95 6.56 -25.20
N PRO A 203 -16.13 5.56 -25.53
CA PRO A 203 -16.13 4.28 -24.81
C PRO A 203 -15.85 4.46 -23.32
N ARG A 204 -16.59 3.71 -22.50
CA ARG A 204 -16.37 3.56 -21.07
C ARG A 204 -15.28 2.53 -20.83
N ASP A 205 -14.57 2.72 -19.73
CA ASP A 205 -13.50 1.87 -19.28
C ASP A 205 -13.54 1.71 -17.75
N GLN A 206 -12.88 0.66 -17.27
CA GLN A 206 -12.61 0.39 -15.88
C GLN A 206 -11.20 -0.19 -15.83
N GLU A 207 -10.25 0.56 -15.28
CA GLU A 207 -8.88 0.09 -15.11
C GLU A 207 -8.71 -0.58 -13.75
N SER A 208 -8.90 0.14 -12.64
CA SER A 208 -8.64 -0.38 -11.29
C SER A 208 -9.89 -0.96 -10.61
N ILE A 209 -10.08 -2.28 -10.74
CA ILE A 209 -11.20 -2.95 -10.05
C ILE A 209 -11.01 -3.00 -8.53
N GLY A 210 -9.77 -2.96 -8.04
CA GLY A 210 -9.46 -2.89 -6.61
C GLY A 210 -9.89 -1.57 -5.98
N GLU A 211 -9.70 -0.45 -6.68
CA GLU A 211 -10.18 0.86 -6.23
C GLU A 211 -11.71 0.95 -6.25
N ALA A 212 -12.39 0.29 -7.18
CA ALA A 212 -13.86 0.20 -7.19
C ALA A 212 -14.38 -0.52 -5.94
N VAL A 213 -13.78 -1.67 -5.60
CA VAL A 213 -14.09 -2.41 -4.37
C VAL A 213 -13.82 -1.55 -3.13
N ASN A 214 -12.71 -0.81 -3.11
CA ASN A 214 -12.39 0.11 -2.02
C ASN A 214 -13.39 1.28 -1.93
N GLY A 215 -13.89 1.78 -3.06
CA GLY A 215 -14.98 2.74 -3.17
C GLY A 215 -16.18 2.38 -2.30
N TYR A 216 -16.68 1.18 -2.53
CA TYR A 216 -17.83 0.65 -1.81
C TYR A 216 -17.49 0.18 -0.39
N TYR A 217 -16.25 -0.25 -0.13
CA TYR A 217 -15.78 -0.54 1.21
C TYR A 217 -15.70 0.72 2.10
N GLY A 218 -15.24 1.85 1.58
CA GLY A 218 -15.29 3.14 2.28
C GLY A 218 -16.73 3.52 2.64
N ALA A 219 -17.67 3.35 1.71
CA ALA A 219 -19.09 3.55 1.97
C ALA A 219 -19.65 2.61 3.05
N LEU A 220 -19.22 1.34 3.06
CA LEU A 220 -19.58 0.37 4.10
C LEU A 220 -19.09 0.84 5.48
N LEU A 221 -17.83 1.26 5.61
CA LEU A 221 -17.28 1.75 6.88
C LEU A 221 -18.00 3.02 7.37
N TRP A 222 -18.33 3.94 6.46
CA TRP A 222 -19.09 5.13 6.80
C TRP A 222 -20.53 4.80 7.23
N ALA A 223 -21.17 3.85 6.57
CA ALA A 223 -22.49 3.36 6.99
C ALA A 223 -22.44 2.68 8.37
N GLU A 224 -21.35 1.97 8.68
CA GLU A 224 -21.14 1.33 9.98
C GLU A 224 -21.08 2.37 11.10
N VAL A 225 -20.24 3.40 10.95
CA VAL A 225 -20.05 4.41 12.00
C VAL A 225 -21.25 5.34 12.15
N THR A 226 -22.04 5.52 11.09
CA THR A 226 -23.28 6.31 11.13
C THR A 226 -24.51 5.49 11.57
N GLY A 227 -24.38 4.16 11.72
CA GLY A 227 -25.47 3.27 12.10
C GLY A 227 -26.55 3.09 11.02
N ASN A 228 -26.22 3.31 9.74
CA ASN A 228 -27.16 3.21 8.64
C ASN A 228 -27.21 1.78 8.06
N ALA A 229 -28.08 0.93 8.60
CA ALA A 229 -28.19 -0.48 8.20
C ALA A 229 -28.56 -0.68 6.72
N ASN A 230 -29.38 0.20 6.14
CA ASN A 230 -29.80 0.08 4.73
C ASN A 230 -28.62 0.38 3.79
N ILE A 231 -27.88 1.46 4.02
CA ILE A 231 -26.68 1.76 3.23
C ILE A 231 -25.60 0.72 3.48
N LYS A 232 -25.43 0.21 4.71
CA LYS A 232 -24.52 -0.90 5.02
C LYS A 232 -24.80 -2.11 4.11
N ASN A 233 -26.04 -2.57 4.04
CA ASN A 233 -26.40 -3.72 3.21
C ASN A 233 -26.29 -3.43 1.71
N TYR A 234 -26.62 -2.20 1.29
CA TYR A 234 -26.46 -1.79 -0.10
C TYR A 234 -24.98 -1.75 -0.53
N ALA A 235 -24.09 -1.18 0.30
CA ALA A 235 -22.65 -1.18 0.07
C ALA A 235 -22.09 -2.61 0.02
N ARG A 236 -22.54 -3.52 0.91
CA ARG A 236 -22.15 -4.94 0.85
C ARG A 236 -22.57 -5.61 -0.46
N LEU A 237 -23.75 -5.29 -0.99
CA LEU A 237 -24.19 -5.80 -2.30
C LEU A 237 -23.30 -5.27 -3.43
N LEU A 238 -22.98 -3.97 -3.42
CA LEU A 238 -22.08 -3.36 -4.40
C LEU A 238 -20.69 -4.01 -4.37
N ILE A 239 -20.12 -4.21 -3.18
CA ILE A 239 -18.83 -4.91 -3.00
C ILE A 239 -18.91 -6.33 -3.55
N ALA A 240 -19.91 -7.12 -3.15
CA ALA A 240 -20.05 -8.51 -3.59
C ALA A 240 -20.15 -8.62 -5.12
N ASN A 241 -20.87 -7.68 -5.74
CA ASN A 241 -21.04 -7.67 -7.18
C ASN A 241 -19.75 -7.28 -7.91
N GLU A 242 -19.03 -6.28 -7.42
CA GLU A 242 -17.76 -5.82 -7.98
C GLU A 242 -16.66 -6.90 -7.84
N GLN A 243 -16.60 -7.59 -6.70
CA GLN A 243 -15.68 -8.71 -6.49
C GLN A 243 -15.98 -9.89 -7.41
N HIS A 244 -17.25 -10.24 -7.60
CA HIS A 244 -17.63 -11.28 -8.57
C HIS A 244 -17.22 -10.86 -9.99
N ALA A 245 -17.43 -9.60 -10.37
CA ALA A 245 -17.01 -9.13 -11.68
C ALA A 245 -15.48 -9.14 -11.85
N ALA A 246 -14.70 -8.82 -10.81
CA ALA A 246 -13.25 -8.99 -10.83
C ALA A 246 -12.85 -10.45 -11.15
N GLN A 247 -13.50 -11.41 -10.49
CA GLN A 247 -13.25 -12.85 -10.68
C GLN A 247 -13.63 -13.36 -12.08
N VAL A 248 -14.55 -12.69 -12.77
CA VAL A 248 -15.02 -13.08 -14.10
C VAL A 248 -14.25 -12.37 -15.21
N TYR A 249 -14.11 -11.04 -15.13
CA TYR A 249 -13.58 -10.22 -16.22
C TYR A 249 -12.12 -9.79 -16.03
N TRP A 250 -11.58 -9.81 -14.80
CA TRP A 250 -10.17 -9.45 -14.57
C TRP A 250 -9.30 -10.66 -14.30
N HIS A 251 -9.80 -11.66 -13.57
CA HIS A 251 -9.01 -12.81 -13.16
C HIS A 251 -9.03 -13.89 -14.25
N LEU A 252 -7.90 -14.11 -14.89
CA LEU A 252 -7.77 -15.12 -15.93
C LEU A 252 -7.12 -16.38 -15.38
N TYR A 253 -7.62 -17.53 -15.80
CA TYR A 253 -7.14 -18.83 -15.36
C TYR A 253 -6.57 -19.58 -16.57
N PRO A 254 -5.24 -19.61 -16.76
CA PRO A 254 -4.61 -20.25 -17.91
C PRO A 254 -5.02 -21.71 -18.14
N ARG A 255 -5.38 -22.42 -17.07
CA ARG A 255 -5.77 -23.84 -17.10
C ARG A 255 -7.28 -24.08 -17.17
N ALA A 256 -8.10 -23.03 -17.15
CA ALA A 256 -9.55 -23.18 -17.30
C ALA A 256 -9.90 -23.57 -18.74
N ASN A 257 -11.02 -24.25 -18.91
CA ASN A 257 -11.50 -24.60 -20.24
C ASN A 257 -12.12 -23.35 -20.86
N GLY A 258 -11.67 -22.96 -22.06
CA GLY A 258 -12.17 -21.78 -22.76
C GLY A 258 -13.66 -21.83 -23.12
N ASN A 259 -14.31 -22.99 -22.99
CA ASN A 259 -15.75 -23.17 -23.17
C ASN A 259 -16.55 -23.14 -21.85
N ASP A 260 -15.90 -22.90 -20.71
CA ASP A 260 -16.59 -22.81 -19.43
C ASP A 260 -17.54 -21.60 -19.43
N ARG A 261 -18.72 -21.79 -18.83
CA ARG A 261 -19.81 -20.79 -18.83
C ARG A 261 -19.36 -19.42 -18.32
N ASP A 262 -18.51 -19.43 -17.29
CA ASP A 262 -18.07 -18.24 -16.55
C ASP A 262 -16.68 -17.77 -17.01
N GLN A 263 -16.21 -18.22 -18.19
CA GLN A 263 -14.98 -17.76 -18.84
C GLN A 263 -15.32 -16.85 -20.03
N PRO A 264 -15.29 -15.52 -19.87
CA PRO A 264 -15.62 -14.60 -20.95
C PRO A 264 -14.56 -14.55 -22.06
N TYR A 265 -13.36 -15.10 -21.81
CA TYR A 265 -12.20 -15.05 -22.70
C TYR A 265 -11.76 -16.46 -23.15
N PRO A 266 -12.30 -16.97 -24.28
CA PRO A 266 -12.03 -18.33 -24.77
C PRO A 266 -10.63 -18.50 -25.39
N GLU A 267 -9.92 -17.42 -25.70
CA GLU A 267 -8.57 -17.47 -26.30
C GLU A 267 -7.50 -17.83 -25.26
N GLN A 268 -6.72 -18.89 -25.53
CA GLN A 268 -5.64 -19.32 -24.64
C GLN A 268 -4.60 -18.22 -24.41
N GLY A 269 -4.19 -17.52 -25.48
CA GLY A 269 -3.19 -16.47 -25.38
C GLY A 269 -3.61 -15.29 -24.48
N LEU A 270 -4.91 -15.00 -24.39
CA LEU A 270 -5.41 -13.99 -23.46
C LEU A 270 -5.37 -14.54 -22.03
N ARG A 271 -5.82 -15.78 -21.80
CA ARG A 271 -5.79 -16.40 -20.46
C ARG A 271 -4.38 -16.54 -19.89
N ASP A 272 -3.37 -16.74 -20.74
CA ASP A 272 -1.96 -16.82 -20.34
C ASP A 272 -1.41 -15.48 -19.78
N LEU A 273 -2.15 -14.37 -19.94
CA LEU A 273 -1.81 -13.08 -19.30
C LEU A 273 -2.17 -13.05 -17.81
N VAL A 274 -2.95 -14.02 -17.30
CA VAL A 274 -3.39 -14.17 -15.89
C VAL A 274 -4.30 -13.04 -15.37
N THR A 275 -4.18 -11.82 -15.89
CA THR A 275 -5.01 -10.69 -15.49
C THR A 275 -5.24 -9.73 -16.65
N ILE A 276 -6.41 -9.09 -16.64
CA ILE A 276 -6.71 -7.94 -17.49
C ILE A 276 -6.23 -6.66 -16.80
N GLY A 277 -5.74 -5.71 -17.60
CA GLY A 277 -5.36 -4.37 -17.14
C GLY A 277 -6.50 -3.36 -17.30
N ASN A 278 -7.22 -3.43 -18.42
CA ASN A 278 -8.34 -2.54 -18.69
C ASN A 278 -9.49 -3.29 -19.37
N VAL A 279 -10.71 -3.08 -18.86
CA VAL A 279 -11.96 -3.52 -19.50
C VAL A 279 -12.64 -2.27 -20.05
N MET A 280 -12.94 -2.28 -21.35
CA MET A 280 -13.72 -1.26 -22.04
C MET A 280 -15.04 -1.84 -22.53
N ASP A 281 -15.96 -0.98 -22.96
CA ASP A 281 -17.27 -1.36 -23.51
C ASP A 281 -17.21 -2.45 -24.62
N PHE A 282 -16.17 -2.43 -25.44
CA PHE A 282 -16.06 -3.29 -26.63
C PHE A 282 -14.76 -4.13 -26.68
N GLN A 283 -13.85 -3.96 -25.73
CA GLN A 283 -12.57 -4.67 -25.70
C GLN A 283 -12.04 -4.82 -24.29
N ALA A 284 -11.11 -5.76 -24.09
CA ALA A 284 -10.38 -5.89 -22.84
C ALA A 284 -8.94 -6.35 -23.13
N GLY A 285 -8.01 -6.03 -22.24
CA GLY A 285 -6.69 -6.65 -22.28
C GLY A 285 -5.68 -6.07 -21.29
N ALA A 286 -4.45 -6.54 -21.41
CA ALA A 286 -3.38 -6.30 -20.46
C ALA A 286 -2.55 -5.07 -20.85
N TRP A 287 -3.14 -3.89 -20.71
CA TRP A 287 -2.46 -2.59 -20.81
C TRP A 287 -3.04 -1.62 -19.78
N LEU A 288 -2.29 -0.55 -19.51
CA LEU A 288 -2.66 0.55 -18.63
C LEU A 288 -2.58 1.86 -19.41
N PHE A 289 -3.14 2.93 -18.85
CA PHE A 289 -3.06 4.26 -19.46
C PHE A 289 -1.62 4.82 -19.55
N TRP A 290 -0.67 4.22 -18.82
CA TRP A 290 0.74 4.65 -18.79
C TRP A 290 1.75 3.57 -19.21
N GLY A 291 1.33 2.33 -19.47
CA GLY A 291 2.27 1.25 -19.77
C GLY A 291 1.68 -0.16 -19.78
N ALA A 292 2.54 -1.16 -19.86
CA ALA A 292 2.13 -2.57 -19.93
C ALA A 292 3.06 -3.49 -19.12
N GLN A 293 3.63 -2.98 -18.02
CA GLN A 293 4.46 -3.78 -17.11
C GLN A 293 3.56 -4.77 -16.35
N LYS A 294 3.95 -6.05 -16.27
CA LYS A 294 3.12 -7.11 -15.69
C LYS A 294 2.80 -6.86 -14.22
N VAL A 295 3.78 -6.40 -13.45
CA VAL A 295 3.65 -6.09 -12.03
C VAL A 295 2.68 -4.94 -11.80
N GLN A 296 2.70 -3.91 -12.66
CA GLN A 296 1.78 -2.79 -12.57
C GLN A 296 0.37 -3.21 -12.98
N ILE A 297 0.24 -3.97 -14.08
CA ILE A 297 -1.05 -4.49 -14.57
C ILE A 297 -1.71 -5.34 -13.48
N ALA A 298 -0.97 -6.22 -12.82
CA ALA A 298 -1.53 -7.05 -11.76
C ALA A 298 -1.82 -6.25 -10.48
N ALA A 299 -0.89 -5.37 -10.06
CA ALA A 299 -1.02 -4.65 -8.81
C ALA A 299 -2.20 -3.65 -8.83
N ILE A 300 -2.48 -2.99 -9.96
CA ILE A 300 -3.59 -2.03 -10.07
C ILE A 300 -4.96 -2.69 -9.90
N GLN A 301 -5.07 -4.01 -10.12
CA GLN A 301 -6.30 -4.78 -9.87
C GLN A 301 -6.44 -5.24 -8.43
N ILE A 302 -5.39 -5.13 -7.62
CA ILE A 302 -5.35 -5.62 -6.24
C ILE A 302 -5.42 -4.45 -5.26
N LEU A 303 -4.76 -3.34 -5.58
CA LEU A 303 -4.67 -2.18 -4.70
C LEU A 303 -6.00 -1.41 -4.62
N PRO A 304 -6.26 -0.70 -3.52
CA PRO A 304 -5.52 -0.73 -2.25
C PRO A 304 -5.84 -2.03 -1.49
N VAL A 305 -4.88 -2.52 -0.71
CA VAL A 305 -5.09 -3.73 0.07
C VAL A 305 -5.62 -3.40 1.46
N THR A 306 -6.88 -3.75 1.66
CA THR A 306 -7.63 -3.64 2.91
C THR A 306 -8.16 -5.02 3.31
N PRO A 307 -8.73 -5.19 4.52
CA PRO A 307 -9.31 -6.47 4.92
C PRO A 307 -10.35 -7.03 3.93
N ILE A 308 -11.10 -6.19 3.21
CA ILE A 308 -12.17 -6.64 2.31
C ILE A 308 -11.64 -7.42 1.10
N ASN A 309 -10.37 -7.21 0.72
CA ASN A 309 -9.72 -7.89 -0.40
C ASN A 309 -9.55 -9.40 -0.17
N GLU A 310 -9.77 -9.90 1.06
CA GLU A 310 -9.76 -11.34 1.34
C GLU A 310 -10.77 -12.14 0.51
N TYR A 311 -11.88 -11.51 0.11
CA TYR A 311 -12.89 -12.15 -0.75
C TYR A 311 -12.67 -11.87 -2.24
N MET A 312 -11.68 -11.06 -2.59
CA MET A 312 -11.50 -10.59 -3.96
C MET A 312 -10.88 -11.67 -4.84
N TYR A 313 -9.83 -12.34 -4.36
CA TYR A 313 -9.06 -13.32 -5.13
C TYR A 313 -8.83 -14.62 -4.36
N ASP A 314 -8.81 -15.73 -5.09
CA ASP A 314 -8.49 -17.05 -4.56
C ASP A 314 -6.96 -17.34 -4.58
N ALA A 315 -6.57 -18.43 -3.92
CA ALA A 315 -5.17 -18.86 -3.85
C ALA A 315 -4.60 -19.29 -5.22
N THR A 316 -5.44 -19.81 -6.13
CA THR A 316 -5.01 -20.25 -7.46
C THR A 316 -4.64 -19.06 -8.34
N TRP A 317 -5.48 -18.03 -8.39
CA TRP A 317 -5.20 -16.81 -9.12
C TRP A 317 -4.02 -16.04 -8.49
N ALA A 318 -3.98 -15.93 -7.16
CA ALA A 318 -2.88 -15.28 -6.47
C ALA A 318 -1.51 -15.94 -6.75
N GLN A 319 -1.46 -17.28 -6.82
CA GLN A 319 -0.26 -18.02 -7.23
C GLN A 319 0.10 -17.73 -8.70
N ALA A 320 -0.89 -17.76 -9.61
CA ALA A 320 -0.66 -17.47 -11.02
C ALA A 320 -0.12 -16.05 -11.25
N VAL A 321 -0.64 -15.05 -10.52
CA VAL A 321 -0.15 -13.65 -10.59
C VAL A 321 1.30 -13.56 -10.13
N TYR A 322 1.64 -14.22 -9.02
CA TYR A 322 3.02 -14.25 -8.51
C TYR A 322 3.97 -14.89 -9.53
N ASP A 323 3.57 -15.98 -10.17
CA ASP A 323 4.35 -16.67 -11.21
C ASP A 323 4.50 -15.81 -12.47
N TYR A 324 3.40 -15.20 -12.94
CA TYR A 324 3.35 -14.32 -14.11
C TYR A 324 4.27 -13.09 -13.98
N THR A 325 4.39 -12.56 -12.76
CA THR A 325 5.17 -11.36 -12.45
C THR A 325 6.60 -11.64 -11.96
N GLN A 326 7.02 -12.91 -11.80
CA GLN A 326 8.32 -13.28 -11.20
C GLN A 326 9.53 -12.54 -11.79
N GLY A 327 9.57 -12.36 -13.11
CA GLY A 327 10.67 -11.67 -13.78
C GLY A 327 10.84 -10.24 -13.26
N GLU A 328 9.75 -9.48 -13.21
CA GLU A 328 9.74 -8.08 -12.78
C GLU A 328 9.87 -7.95 -11.25
N LEU A 329 9.35 -8.92 -10.48
CA LEU A 329 9.51 -8.95 -9.03
C LEU A 329 10.99 -9.08 -8.62
N ASN A 330 11.79 -9.82 -9.39
CA ASN A 330 13.22 -10.04 -9.12
C ASN A 330 14.13 -8.93 -9.70
N ASP A 331 13.59 -8.03 -10.51
CA ASP A 331 14.34 -6.92 -11.10
C ASP A 331 14.27 -5.68 -10.20
N PRO A 332 15.42 -5.15 -9.71
CA PRO A 332 15.45 -4.00 -8.80
C PRO A 332 15.03 -2.67 -9.44
N THR A 333 14.86 -2.60 -10.76
CA THR A 333 14.40 -1.40 -11.47
C THR A 333 12.89 -1.16 -11.35
N PHE A 334 12.13 -2.21 -11.00
CA PHE A 334 10.70 -2.08 -10.70
C PHE A 334 10.48 -1.70 -9.24
N GLY A 335 9.61 -0.70 -9.04
CA GLY A 335 9.35 -0.10 -7.73
C GLY A 335 8.76 -1.07 -6.71
N ASP A 336 9.23 -0.98 -5.47
CA ASP A 336 8.76 -1.82 -4.35
C ASP A 336 7.28 -1.57 -4.04
N GLU A 337 6.74 -0.40 -4.37
CA GLU A 337 5.33 -0.07 -4.18
C GLU A 337 4.41 -1.08 -4.89
N TRP A 338 4.74 -1.50 -6.11
CA TRP A 338 3.98 -2.51 -6.86
C TRP A 338 4.25 -3.92 -6.34
N LYS A 339 5.51 -4.24 -6.04
CA LYS A 339 5.90 -5.54 -5.47
C LYS A 339 5.17 -5.81 -4.16
N SER A 340 5.01 -4.79 -3.32
CA SER A 340 4.33 -4.88 -2.03
C SER A 340 2.90 -5.42 -2.19
N VAL A 341 2.18 -4.91 -3.18
CA VAL A 341 0.80 -5.30 -3.51
C VAL A 341 0.73 -6.74 -3.99
N ILE A 342 1.64 -7.16 -4.87
CA ILE A 342 1.69 -8.55 -5.35
C ILE A 342 1.98 -9.51 -4.20
N TYR A 343 2.91 -9.17 -3.30
CA TYR A 343 3.19 -10.02 -2.13
C TYR A 343 1.99 -10.12 -1.19
N LEU A 344 1.21 -9.05 -1.03
CA LEU A 344 -0.03 -9.10 -0.25
C LEU A 344 -1.05 -10.05 -0.85
N ALA A 345 -1.31 -9.98 -2.16
CA ALA A 345 -2.22 -10.93 -2.80
C ALA A 345 -1.67 -12.37 -2.71
N TYR A 346 -0.36 -12.54 -2.96
CA TYR A 346 0.30 -13.84 -2.90
C TYR A 346 0.21 -14.51 -1.52
N SER A 347 0.09 -13.72 -0.45
CA SER A 347 -0.09 -14.26 0.90
C SER A 347 -1.36 -15.11 1.08
N GLN A 348 -2.34 -14.97 0.18
CA GLN A 348 -3.52 -15.84 0.12
C GLN A 348 -3.16 -17.28 -0.28
N ALA A 349 -2.12 -17.46 -1.10
CA ALA A 349 -1.63 -18.76 -1.55
C ALA A 349 -0.48 -19.27 -0.66
N ASN A 350 0.47 -18.40 -0.33
CA ASN A 350 1.65 -18.75 0.45
C ASN A 350 2.10 -17.59 1.36
N PRO A 351 1.55 -17.47 2.57
CA PRO A 351 1.88 -16.36 3.46
C PRO A 351 3.34 -16.35 3.91
N ALA A 352 3.98 -17.52 4.07
CA ALA A 352 5.38 -17.62 4.50
C ALA A 352 6.34 -17.04 3.47
N VAL A 353 6.17 -17.40 2.20
CA VAL A 353 7.01 -16.84 1.13
C VAL A 353 6.68 -15.36 0.92
N ALA A 354 5.41 -14.95 1.01
CA ALA A 354 5.03 -13.54 0.93
C ALA A 354 5.69 -12.69 2.02
N ALA A 355 5.73 -13.18 3.27
CA ALA A 355 6.42 -12.50 4.38
C ALA A 355 7.93 -12.42 4.13
N GLN A 356 8.56 -13.52 3.71
CA GLN A 356 9.99 -13.54 3.39
C GLN A 356 10.33 -12.52 2.30
N ARG A 357 9.57 -12.52 1.18
CA ARG A 357 9.74 -11.56 0.08
C ARG A 357 9.48 -10.13 0.51
N SER A 358 8.51 -9.90 1.40
CA SER A 358 8.21 -8.58 1.93
C SER A 358 9.39 -7.97 2.70
N THR A 359 10.33 -8.77 3.22
CA THR A 359 11.48 -8.26 4.00
C THR A 359 12.51 -7.49 3.18
N SER A 360 12.47 -7.58 1.84
CA SER A 360 13.34 -6.80 0.94
C SER A 360 12.73 -5.47 0.51
N LEU A 361 11.45 -5.24 0.78
CA LEU A 361 10.77 -3.99 0.43
C LEU A 361 11.32 -2.84 1.26
N THR A 362 11.44 -1.69 0.62
CA THR A 362 11.97 -0.46 1.23
C THR A 362 11.04 0.74 1.13
N THR A 363 10.01 0.62 0.29
CA THR A 363 8.89 1.55 0.18
C THR A 363 7.62 0.76 -0.11
N TRP A 364 6.48 1.34 0.24
CA TRP A 364 5.14 0.78 0.04
C TRP A 364 4.26 1.69 -0.83
N GLY A 365 4.85 2.72 -1.44
CA GLY A 365 4.13 3.74 -2.19
C GLY A 365 3.29 4.65 -1.28
N THR A 366 2.32 5.34 -1.87
CA THR A 366 1.45 6.29 -1.16
C THR A 366 0.18 5.65 -0.58
N GLY A 367 -0.20 4.45 -1.06
CA GLY A 367 -1.44 3.77 -0.70
C GLY A 367 -1.29 2.57 0.25
N ASN A 368 -0.09 2.26 0.72
CA ASN A 368 0.18 1.14 1.62
C ASN A 368 1.28 1.49 2.63
N THR A 369 1.40 0.70 3.70
CA THR A 369 2.35 0.90 4.79
C THR A 369 3.02 -0.42 5.17
N PHE A 370 4.17 -0.36 5.83
CA PHE A 370 4.80 -1.56 6.40
C PHE A 370 3.87 -2.26 7.39
N SER A 371 3.21 -1.50 8.26
CA SER A 371 2.29 -2.07 9.23
C SER A 371 1.11 -2.76 8.55
N ASN A 372 0.55 -2.19 7.48
CA ASN A 372 -0.54 -2.84 6.73
C ASN A 372 -0.04 -4.08 5.95
N GLN A 373 1.17 -4.02 5.38
CA GLN A 373 1.83 -5.16 4.73
C GLN A 373 1.90 -6.35 5.68
N LEU A 374 2.50 -6.14 6.86
CA LEU A 374 2.72 -7.20 7.83
C LEU A 374 1.41 -7.67 8.47
N TYR A 375 0.49 -6.74 8.76
CA TYR A 375 -0.84 -7.05 9.29
C TYR A 375 -1.65 -7.93 8.33
N TYR A 376 -1.70 -7.61 7.05
CA TYR A 376 -2.50 -8.39 6.09
C TYR A 376 -1.94 -9.81 5.92
N ILE A 377 -0.62 -9.95 5.76
CA ILE A 377 0.05 -11.26 5.62
C ILE A 377 -0.15 -12.12 6.88
N SER A 378 0.04 -11.53 8.06
CA SER A 378 -0.06 -12.23 9.34
C SER A 378 -1.49 -12.60 9.75
N THR A 379 -2.50 -12.13 9.03
CA THR A 379 -3.92 -12.46 9.26
C THR A 379 -4.48 -13.42 8.22
N ARG A 380 -3.67 -13.92 7.27
CA ARG A 380 -4.12 -14.93 6.30
C ARG A 380 -4.32 -16.29 6.95
N ALA A 381 -5.13 -17.13 6.32
CA ALA A 381 -5.15 -18.56 6.65
C ALA A 381 -3.75 -19.16 6.38
N GLY A 382 -3.24 -19.98 7.29
CA GLY A 382 -1.90 -20.57 7.16
C GLY A 382 -0.73 -19.66 7.56
N ALA A 383 -0.98 -18.49 8.16
CA ALA A 383 0.06 -17.56 8.61
C ALA A 383 0.79 -17.96 9.93
N ALA A 384 0.66 -19.23 10.35
CA ALA A 384 1.28 -19.70 11.58
C ALA A 384 2.82 -19.56 11.53
N ASN A 385 3.41 -18.83 12.48
CA ASN A 385 4.85 -18.56 12.54
C ASN A 385 5.43 -17.82 11.32
N VAL A 386 4.60 -17.09 10.58
CA VAL A 386 4.97 -16.50 9.28
C VAL A 386 6.14 -15.51 9.35
N CYS A 387 6.37 -14.87 10.50
CA CYS A 387 7.47 -13.94 10.70
C CYS A 387 8.71 -14.56 11.35
N THR A 388 8.68 -15.84 11.74
CA THR A 388 9.84 -16.49 12.39
C THR A 388 11.01 -16.67 11.42
N SER A 389 10.73 -16.87 10.13
CA SER A 389 11.74 -17.01 9.07
C SER A 389 12.13 -15.67 8.43
N ALA A 390 11.42 -14.59 8.74
CA ALA A 390 11.68 -13.26 8.20
C ALA A 390 12.90 -12.64 8.93
N PRO A 391 14.03 -12.42 8.23
CA PRO A 391 15.23 -11.93 8.91
C PRO A 391 15.05 -10.47 9.34
N GLY A 392 15.33 -10.19 10.62
CA GLY A 392 15.30 -8.85 11.19
C GLY A 392 16.65 -8.13 11.12
N ASN A 393 16.61 -6.79 11.19
CA ASN A 393 17.81 -5.98 11.42
C ASN A 393 18.30 -6.20 12.87
N PRO A 394 19.62 -6.25 13.10
CA PRO A 394 20.18 -6.15 14.45
C PRO A 394 19.79 -4.82 15.11
N ILE A 395 19.38 -4.87 16.38
CA ILE A 395 19.01 -3.71 17.20
C ILE A 395 19.88 -3.71 18.46
N GLY A 396 20.41 -2.56 18.84
CA GLY A 396 21.29 -2.42 20.01
C GLY A 396 22.48 -1.50 19.75
N ASN A 397 23.45 -1.54 20.66
CA ASN A 397 24.68 -0.76 20.53
C ASN A 397 25.82 -1.68 20.08
N PHE A 398 26.51 -1.29 19.01
CA PHE A 398 27.56 -2.11 18.40
C PHE A 398 28.77 -1.28 17.97
N TYR A 399 29.93 -1.93 17.98
CA TYR A 399 31.08 -1.57 17.16
C TYR A 399 30.96 -2.28 15.82
N ILE A 400 31.30 -1.59 14.73
CA ILE A 400 31.32 -2.15 13.38
C ILE A 400 32.75 -2.56 13.04
N GLN A 401 32.99 -3.86 12.85
CA GLN A 401 34.30 -4.39 12.45
C GLN A 401 34.24 -4.99 11.04
N SER A 402 35.14 -4.57 10.16
CA SER A 402 35.30 -5.16 8.83
C SER A 402 35.99 -6.52 8.90
N THR A 403 35.46 -7.52 8.19
CA THR A 403 36.13 -8.82 8.06
C THR A 403 37.28 -8.80 7.06
N THR A 404 37.39 -7.76 6.23
CA THR A 404 38.43 -7.64 5.20
C THR A 404 39.79 -7.28 5.80
N ASN A 405 39.83 -6.33 6.74
CA ASN A 405 41.07 -5.87 7.39
C ASN A 405 41.08 -6.07 8.91
N ASN A 406 40.04 -6.70 9.48
CA ASN A 406 39.83 -6.87 10.93
C ASN A 406 39.86 -5.57 11.75
N ALA A 407 39.64 -4.42 11.11
CA ALA A 407 39.61 -3.13 11.76
C ALA A 407 38.16 -2.71 12.09
N TYR A 408 38.00 -2.01 13.20
CA TYR A 408 36.80 -1.29 13.59
C TYR A 408 36.75 0.08 12.94
N VAL A 409 35.54 0.59 12.73
CA VAL A 409 35.33 2.01 12.42
C VAL A 409 35.88 2.86 13.57
N ALA A 410 36.87 3.70 13.28
CA ALA A 410 37.55 4.48 14.30
C ALA A 410 36.74 5.71 14.75
N THR A 411 36.83 6.06 16.03
CA THR A 411 36.21 7.30 16.54
C THR A 411 36.88 8.55 15.96
N SER A 412 38.20 8.51 15.74
CA SER A 412 38.98 9.63 15.22
C SER A 412 38.73 9.95 13.74
N SER A 413 38.07 9.05 12.99
CA SER A 413 37.72 9.27 11.59
C SER A 413 36.31 9.85 11.39
N LEU A 414 35.49 9.90 12.45
CA LEU A 414 34.17 10.52 12.39
C LEU A 414 34.28 11.98 11.90
N PRO A 415 33.35 12.45 11.05
CA PRO A 415 32.08 11.79 10.72
C PRO A 415 32.21 10.66 9.69
N ASN A 416 33.33 10.53 8.98
CA ASN A 416 33.52 9.50 7.96
C ASN A 416 33.74 8.11 8.58
N LEU A 417 32.98 7.12 8.12
CA LEU A 417 33.11 5.74 8.59
C LEU A 417 34.32 5.09 7.93
N ILE A 418 35.46 5.10 8.62
CA ILE A 418 36.70 4.48 8.18
C ILE A 418 37.11 3.38 9.16
N ALA A 419 37.16 2.13 8.68
CA ALA A 419 37.64 0.98 9.43
C ALA A 419 39.18 0.94 9.48
N SER A 420 39.77 1.57 10.49
CA SER A 420 41.22 1.81 10.58
C SER A 420 41.87 1.46 11.93
N THR A 421 41.12 1.15 12.98
CA THR A 421 41.68 0.75 14.29
C THR A 421 41.43 -0.72 14.59
N THR A 422 42.37 -1.41 15.23
CA THR A 422 42.21 -2.82 15.65
C THR A 422 41.73 -2.97 17.09
N THR A 423 41.53 -1.86 17.82
CA THR A 423 41.14 -1.89 19.24
C THR A 423 39.76 -1.28 19.47
N GLN A 424 38.95 -1.87 20.35
CA GLN A 424 37.64 -1.34 20.71
C GLN A 424 37.72 0.00 21.45
N ALA A 425 38.82 0.25 22.19
CA ALA A 425 39.04 1.50 22.91
C ALA A 425 39.08 2.73 21.98
N GLN A 426 39.46 2.53 20.72
CA GLN A 426 39.52 3.58 19.70
C GLN A 426 38.34 3.51 18.71
N ALA A 427 37.46 2.52 18.84
CA ALA A 427 36.36 2.27 17.93
C ALA A 427 35.14 3.14 18.24
N ALA A 428 34.45 3.60 17.20
CA ALA A 428 33.20 4.33 17.32
C ALA A 428 32.07 3.37 17.72
N ARG A 429 31.20 3.84 18.63
CA ARG A 429 30.00 3.11 19.08
C ARG A 429 28.79 3.59 18.28
N PHE A 430 27.99 2.66 17.80
CA PHE A 430 26.82 2.95 16.98
C PHE A 430 25.55 2.36 17.59
N LYS A 431 24.48 3.15 17.64
CA LYS A 431 23.13 2.69 17.97
C LYS A 431 22.44 2.25 16.69
N PHE A 432 22.04 0.99 16.65
CA PHE A 432 21.19 0.41 15.61
C PHE A 432 19.76 0.40 16.13
N ALA A 433 18.85 1.10 15.45
CA ALA A 433 17.45 1.21 15.83
C ALA A 433 16.53 0.73 14.70
N PHE A 434 15.31 0.34 15.06
CA PHE A 434 14.32 -0.17 14.13
C PHE A 434 13.92 0.88 13.09
N ALA A 435 13.79 0.44 11.84
CA ALA A 435 12.99 1.08 10.80
C ALA A 435 12.26 -0.03 10.02
N PRO A 436 11.14 0.25 9.32
CA PRO A 436 10.43 -0.72 8.51
C PRO A 436 11.35 -1.54 7.58
N ASN A 437 11.36 -2.87 7.74
CA ASN A 437 12.28 -3.84 7.10
C ASN A 437 13.79 -3.57 7.24
N ALA A 438 14.17 -2.53 7.97
CA ALA A 438 15.50 -1.96 7.94
C ALA A 438 15.84 -1.40 9.32
N GLY A 439 16.73 -0.42 9.37
CA GLY A 439 17.15 0.21 10.60
C GLY A 439 18.05 1.40 10.34
N THR A 440 18.14 2.25 11.34
CA THR A 440 19.03 3.42 11.31
C THR A 440 20.30 3.10 12.08
N ILE A 441 21.43 3.65 11.63
CA ILE A 441 22.70 3.58 12.34
C ILE A 441 23.06 4.98 12.81
N GLN A 442 23.29 5.18 14.11
CA GLN A 442 23.60 6.49 14.69
C GLN A 442 24.90 6.41 15.50
N ALA A 443 25.86 7.31 15.23
CA ALA A 443 27.06 7.43 16.04
C ALA A 443 26.70 8.00 17.42
N ILE A 444 26.99 7.26 18.47
CA ILE A 444 26.58 7.61 19.85
C ILE A 444 27.34 8.85 20.36
N SER A 445 28.59 9.04 19.93
CA SER A 445 29.41 10.17 20.37
C SER A 445 28.93 11.53 19.86
N THR A 446 28.28 11.56 18.69
CA THR A 446 27.81 12.80 18.04
C THR A 446 26.30 12.90 17.94
N ASN A 447 25.55 11.83 18.26
CA ASN A 447 24.12 11.70 17.99
C ASN A 447 23.74 11.90 16.51
N GLN A 448 24.68 11.69 15.59
CA GLN A 448 24.42 11.84 14.16
C GLN A 448 24.18 10.50 13.49
N PHE A 449 23.13 10.43 12.68
CA PHE A 449 22.79 9.31 11.83
C PHE A 449 23.80 9.18 10.68
N VAL A 450 24.15 7.92 10.39
CA VAL A 450 24.97 7.54 9.24
C VAL A 450 24.15 7.74 7.98
N THR A 451 24.68 8.49 7.03
CA THR A 451 24.06 8.76 5.73
C THR A 451 24.81 8.01 4.63
N ALA A 452 24.06 7.49 3.67
CA ALA A 452 24.54 6.83 2.48
C ALA A 452 24.06 7.58 1.24
N ASP A 453 25.01 8.15 0.50
CA ASP A 453 24.70 8.93 -0.69
C ASP A 453 24.13 8.03 -1.81
N ALA A 454 23.26 8.60 -2.64
CA ALA A 454 22.62 7.84 -3.72
C ALA A 454 23.59 7.44 -4.85
N ALA A 455 24.66 8.21 -5.09
CA ALA A 455 25.65 7.88 -6.12
C ALA A 455 26.51 6.67 -5.72
N GLY A 456 26.70 6.45 -4.42
CA GLY A 456 27.52 5.39 -3.85
C GLY A 456 29.01 5.61 -4.12
N THR A 457 29.43 6.88 -4.19
CA THR A 457 30.82 7.27 -4.47
C THR A 457 31.53 7.87 -3.27
N PHE A 458 30.79 8.28 -2.24
CA PHE A 458 31.36 8.89 -1.04
C PHE A 458 31.47 7.87 0.10
N THR A 459 32.37 8.16 1.04
CA THR A 459 32.42 7.42 2.30
C THR A 459 31.14 7.68 3.08
N LEU A 460 30.54 6.62 3.65
CA LEU A 460 29.43 6.76 4.58
C LEU A 460 29.81 7.71 5.71
N SER A 461 28.89 8.58 6.12
CA SER A 461 29.20 9.64 7.08
C SER A 461 28.14 9.75 8.16
N ALA A 462 28.53 9.71 9.44
CA ALA A 462 27.65 10.02 10.56
C ALA A 462 27.51 11.54 10.69
N ALA A 463 26.61 12.14 9.91
CA ALA A 463 26.56 13.60 9.71
C ALA A 463 25.14 14.18 9.66
N ARG A 464 24.10 13.40 10.01
CA ARG A 464 22.70 13.84 9.94
C ARG A 464 22.03 13.84 11.30
N GLU A 465 21.29 14.90 11.61
CA GLU A 465 20.56 15.02 12.87
C GLU A 465 19.27 14.20 12.90
N LYS A 466 18.70 13.96 11.72
CA LYS A 466 17.46 13.20 11.52
C LYS A 466 17.71 12.08 10.51
N ALA A 467 17.09 10.93 10.73
CA ALA A 467 17.04 9.86 9.74
C ALA A 467 15.92 10.10 8.73
N ASP A 468 16.25 10.00 7.45
CA ASP A 468 15.32 9.94 6.34
C ASP A 468 15.75 8.79 5.39
N ALA A 469 15.32 8.82 4.13
CA ALA A 469 15.58 7.76 3.14
C ALA A 469 17.07 7.39 2.98
N TRP A 470 18.01 8.28 3.27
CA TRP A 470 19.45 8.05 3.11
C TRP A 470 20.13 7.49 4.36
N GLU A 471 19.44 7.48 5.50
CA GLU A 471 19.96 7.00 6.79
C GLU A 471 19.42 5.62 7.18
N VAL A 472 18.76 4.96 6.23
CA VAL A 472 18.15 3.64 6.40
C VAL A 472 19.01 2.56 5.76
N PHE A 473 19.32 1.51 6.53
CA PHE A 473 20.15 0.38 6.13
C PHE A 473 19.46 -0.95 6.41
N ILE A 474 19.57 -1.88 5.47
CA ILE A 474 19.15 -3.26 5.64
C ILE A 474 20.38 -4.08 6.00
N VAL A 475 20.35 -4.71 7.19
CA VAL A 475 21.49 -5.45 7.72
C VAL A 475 21.07 -6.90 7.94
N ARG A 476 21.75 -7.83 7.26
CA ARG A 476 21.36 -9.24 7.20
C ARG A 476 22.58 -10.15 7.35
N PRO A 477 22.43 -11.37 7.89
CA PRO A 477 23.51 -12.35 7.87
C PRO A 477 24.03 -12.53 6.43
N LYS A 478 25.34 -12.37 6.22
CA LYS A 478 25.92 -12.42 4.89
C LYS A 478 25.91 -13.88 4.39
N VAL A 479 25.30 -14.11 3.22
CA VAL A 479 25.25 -15.46 2.63
C VAL A 479 26.67 -16.01 2.40
N GLY A 480 26.90 -17.24 2.87
CA GLY A 480 28.19 -17.93 2.76
C GLY A 480 29.27 -17.48 3.75
N ALA A 481 28.99 -16.51 4.62
CA ALA A 481 29.91 -16.08 5.66
C ALA A 481 29.71 -16.86 6.98
N ALA A 482 30.68 -16.74 7.90
CA ALA A 482 30.56 -17.29 9.24
C ALA A 482 29.41 -16.62 10.03
N SER A 483 28.85 -17.35 11.00
CA SER A 483 27.82 -16.80 11.90
C SER A 483 28.29 -15.51 12.58
N GLY A 484 27.41 -14.51 12.67
CA GLY A 484 27.72 -13.18 13.21
C GLY A 484 28.39 -12.22 12.22
N VAL A 485 28.55 -12.61 10.95
CA VAL A 485 28.98 -11.71 9.87
C VAL A 485 27.77 -11.26 9.06
N TYR A 486 27.66 -9.96 8.86
CA TYR A 486 26.53 -9.30 8.22
C TYR A 486 26.95 -8.59 6.92
N SER A 487 26.04 -8.55 5.97
CA SER A 487 26.05 -7.61 4.85
C SER A 487 25.23 -6.38 5.25
N ILE A 488 25.64 -5.21 4.77
CA ILE A 488 24.94 -3.94 5.00
C ILE A 488 24.55 -3.41 3.62
N LEU A 489 23.27 -3.15 3.42
CA LEU A 489 22.69 -2.60 2.19
C LEU A 489 22.13 -1.21 2.48
N ALA A 490 22.52 -0.22 1.70
CA ALA A 490 21.97 1.15 1.81
C ALA A 490 20.62 1.23 1.10
N ALA A 491 19.59 1.76 1.79
CA ALA A 491 18.27 1.90 1.20
C ALA A 491 18.23 2.97 0.08
N SER A 492 19.11 3.98 0.15
CA SER A 492 19.15 5.12 -0.79
C SER A 492 19.40 4.72 -2.24
N ASN A 493 20.22 3.71 -2.49
CA ASN A 493 20.58 3.29 -3.86
C ASN A 493 20.57 1.78 -4.08
N LYS A 494 20.11 0.99 -3.10
CA LYS A 494 20.06 -0.48 -3.16
C LYS A 494 21.41 -1.11 -3.47
N LYS A 495 22.49 -0.52 -2.99
CA LYS A 495 23.85 -1.09 -3.08
C LYS A 495 24.37 -1.48 -1.70
N TYR A 496 25.15 -2.54 -1.70
CA TYR A 496 25.84 -3.06 -0.52
C TYR A 496 27.09 -2.25 -0.20
N VAL A 497 27.38 -2.17 1.09
CA VAL A 497 28.57 -1.52 1.63
C VAL A 497 29.78 -2.42 1.43
N SER A 498 30.85 -1.84 0.90
CA SER A 498 32.16 -2.46 0.77
C SER A 498 33.25 -1.56 1.34
N LEU A 499 34.42 -2.15 1.54
CA LEU A 499 35.60 -1.45 1.98
C LEU A 499 36.35 -0.86 0.78
N GLY A 500 36.37 0.47 0.67
CA GLY A 500 37.17 1.23 -0.27
C GLY A 500 38.61 1.47 0.19
N ALA A 501 39.32 2.33 -0.53
CA ALA A 501 40.69 2.72 -0.22
C ALA A 501 40.79 3.30 1.20
N GLY A 502 41.87 2.96 1.92
CA GLY A 502 42.12 3.44 3.28
C GLY A 502 41.14 2.92 4.35
N GLY A 503 40.27 1.96 4.02
CA GLY A 503 39.29 1.42 4.96
C GLY A 503 37.95 2.17 4.97
N ALA A 504 37.70 3.05 4.01
CA ALA A 504 36.42 3.77 3.88
C ALA A 504 35.26 2.80 3.63
N LEU A 505 34.14 2.94 4.33
CA LEU A 505 32.91 2.21 4.03
C LEU A 505 32.13 2.96 2.94
N ILE A 506 31.77 2.29 1.84
CA ILE A 506 31.12 2.89 0.66
C ILE A 506 29.99 1.98 0.15
N ASN A 507 28.79 2.51 -0.10
CA ASN A 507 27.63 1.79 -0.66
C ASN A 507 27.67 1.72 -2.20
N SER A 508 28.65 1.00 -2.75
CA SER A 508 28.93 0.98 -4.20
C SER A 508 28.65 -0.35 -4.90
N VAL A 509 28.40 -1.43 -4.16
CA VAL A 509 28.37 -2.79 -4.74
C VAL A 509 26.95 -3.27 -5.02
N ALA A 510 26.67 -3.75 -6.25
CA ALA A 510 25.33 -4.19 -6.63
C ALA A 510 24.91 -5.55 -6.04
N THR A 511 25.86 -6.45 -5.78
CA THR A 511 25.57 -7.82 -5.32
C THR A 511 26.08 -8.07 -3.90
N GLU A 512 25.33 -8.86 -3.13
CA GLU A 512 25.74 -9.22 -1.77
C GLU A 512 27.08 -9.94 -1.75
N ALA A 513 27.34 -10.82 -2.72
CA ALA A 513 28.58 -11.58 -2.81
C ALA A 513 29.82 -10.65 -2.84
N GLY A 514 29.75 -9.55 -3.59
CA GLY A 514 30.84 -8.57 -3.69
C GLY A 514 30.99 -7.62 -2.50
N SER A 515 30.05 -7.64 -1.54
CA SER A 515 30.08 -6.76 -0.37
C SER A 515 31.10 -7.18 0.68
N THR A 516 31.56 -6.24 1.51
CA THR A 516 32.37 -6.56 2.69
C THR A 516 31.49 -7.19 3.77
N GLY A 517 32.02 -8.21 4.46
CA GLY A 517 31.40 -8.74 5.67
C GLY A 517 31.71 -7.85 6.87
N PHE A 518 30.73 -7.62 7.73
CA PHE A 518 30.87 -6.84 8.95
C PHE A 518 30.49 -7.66 10.18
N ARG A 519 31.34 -7.67 11.21
CA ARG A 519 30.96 -8.17 12.54
C ARG A 519 30.39 -7.02 13.35
N LEU A 520 29.22 -7.24 13.95
CA LEU A 520 28.62 -6.30 14.90
C LEU A 520 28.98 -6.76 16.31
N VAL A 521 29.97 -6.13 16.91
CA VAL A 521 30.46 -6.48 18.25
C VAL A 521 29.72 -5.64 19.28
N ALA A 522 29.10 -6.26 20.29
CA ALA A 522 28.34 -5.53 21.32
C ALA A 522 29.20 -4.45 22.01
N ALA A 523 28.61 -3.28 22.27
CA ALA A 523 29.29 -2.06 22.71
C ALA A 523 28.73 -1.41 23.98
#